data_AF-X0U322-F1
#
_entry.id   AF-X0U322-F1
#
_cell.length_a   1.000
_cell.length_b   1.000
_cell.length_c   1.000
_cell.angle_alpha   90.00
_cell.angle_beta   90.00
_cell.angle_gamma   90.00
#
_symmetry.space_group_name_H-M   'P 1'
#
loop_
_entity.id
_entity.type
_entity.pdbx_description
1 polymer ?
#
loop_
_entity_poly.entity_id
_entity_poly.type
_entity_poly.pdbx_seq_one_letter_code
_entity_poly.pdbx_strand_id
1 'polypeptide(L)' 'MSEFGERLVKLRSESKLTLKEICQQAGIPPSRLVELERSVRIPTSGQIERLENLYKVNSGELADLAASL' A
#
# COMPACT_ATOMS: atom_id res chain seq x y z
N MET A 1 -9.50 3.11 -10.95
CA MET A 1 -8.75 2.68 -9.75
C MET A 1 -8.59 3.94 -8.90
N SER A 2 -8.54 3.85 -7.57
CA SER A 2 -8.36 5.06 -6.74
C SER A 2 -6.92 5.57 -6.80
N GLU A 3 -6.72 6.85 -6.47
CA GLU A 3 -5.37 7.43 -6.36
C GLU A 3 -4.49 6.66 -5.38
N PHE A 4 -5.06 6.18 -4.26
CA PHE A 4 -4.37 5.31 -3.31
C PHE A 4 -3.92 3.99 -3.95
N GLY A 5 -4.81 3.30 -4.66
CA GLY A 5 -4.50 2.03 -5.33
C GLY A 5 -3.43 2.20 -6.42
N GLU A 6 -3.55 3.25 -7.23
CA GLU A 6 -2.56 3.58 -8.26
C GLU A 6 -1.20 3.93 -7.66
N ARG A 7 -1.17 4.66 -6.55
CA ARG A 7 0.06 4.96 -5.81
C ARG A 7 0.74 3.69 -5.30
N LEU A 8 -0.01 2.73 -4.76
CA LEU A 8 0.56 1.45 -4.32
C LEU A 8 1.16 0.65 -5.48
N VAL A 9 0.48 0.58 -6.63
CA VAL A 9 0.99 -0.10 -7.82
C VAL A 9 2.30 0.55 -8.29
N LYS A 10 2.36 1.88 -8.27
CA LYS A 10 3.57 2.63 -8.62
C LYS A 10 4.72 2.33 -7.66
N LEU A 11 4.49 2.45 -6.34
CA LEU A 11 5.49 2.14 -5.31
C LEU A 11 5.98 0.70 -5.42
N ARG A 12 5.09 -0.26 -5.67
CA ARG A 12 5.48 -1.66 -5.88
C ARG A 12 6.35 -1.84 -7.12
N SER A 13 6.04 -1.16 -8.21
CA SER A 13 6.79 -1.24 -9.47
C SER A 13 8.17 -0.55 -9.37
N GLU A 14 8.25 0.51 -8.59
CA GLU A 14 9.51 1.22 -8.27
C GLU A 14 10.35 0.45 -7.24
N SER A 15 9.70 -0.35 -6.39
CA SER A 15 10.39 -1.26 -5.49
C SER A 15 11.06 -2.40 -6.27
N LYS A 16 12.28 -2.75 -5.90
CA LYS A 16 12.97 -3.95 -6.42
C LYS A 16 12.53 -5.23 -5.71
N LEU A 17 11.41 -5.18 -4.98
CA LEU A 17 10.92 -6.26 -4.14
C LEU A 17 9.80 -7.02 -4.86
N THR A 18 9.75 -8.32 -4.64
CA THR A 18 8.62 -9.15 -5.06
C THR A 18 7.40 -8.86 -4.20
N LEU A 19 6.20 -9.15 -4.72
CA LEU A 19 4.95 -9.05 -3.95
C LEU A 19 5.05 -9.79 -2.61
N LYS A 20 5.68 -10.97 -2.60
CA LYS A 20 5.86 -11.79 -1.40
C LYS A 20 6.75 -11.10 -0.36
N GLU A 21 7.86 -10.50 -0.77
CA GLU A 21 8.76 -9.78 0.13
C GLU A 21 8.09 -8.55 0.73
N ILE A 22 7.36 -7.78 -0.10
CA ILE A 22 6.59 -6.61 0.37
C ILE A 22 5.57 -7.05 1.43
N CYS A 23 4.80 -8.09 1.12
CA CYS A 23 3.79 -8.63 2.02
C CYS A 23 4.39 -9.12 3.35
N GLN A 24 5.54 -9.79 3.28
CA GLN A 24 6.26 -10.26 4.46
C GLN A 24 6.77 -9.09 5.31
N GLN A 25 7.38 -8.07 4.70
CA GLN A 25 7.92 -6.91 5.41
C GLN A 25 6.83 -6.00 5.98
N ALA A 26 5.75 -5.77 5.23
CA ALA A 26 4.61 -4.98 5.70
C ALA A 26 3.68 -5.76 6.65
N GLY A 27 3.87 -7.07 6.81
CA GLY A 27 2.98 -7.92 7.58
C GLY A 27 1.53 -7.89 7.06
N ILE A 28 1.36 -7.90 5.74
CA ILE A 28 0.07 -7.85 5.03
C ILE A 28 -0.06 -9.09 4.16
N PRO A 29 -1.22 -9.79 4.15
CA PRO A 29 -1.43 -10.91 3.24
C PRO A 29 -1.35 -10.50 1.75
N PRO A 30 -0.84 -11.37 0.85
CA PRO A 30 -0.77 -11.04 -0.58
C PRO A 30 -2.12 -10.67 -1.20
N SER A 31 -3.19 -11.38 -0.86
CA SER A 31 -4.55 -11.04 -1.31
C SER A 31 -4.94 -9.64 -0.89
N ARG A 32 -4.60 -9.24 0.34
CA ARG A 32 -4.91 -7.93 0.88
C ARG A 32 -4.20 -6.82 0.13
N LEU A 33 -2.92 -6.97 -0.19
CA LEU A 33 -2.20 -5.96 -0.97
C LEU A 33 -2.82 -5.80 -2.37
N VAL A 34 -3.21 -6.91 -3.02
CA VAL A 34 -3.91 -6.87 -4.32
C VAL A 34 -5.29 -6.20 -4.22
N GLU A 35 -6.05 -6.48 -3.17
CA GLU A 35 -7.35 -5.82 -2.91
C GLU A 35 -7.20 -4.30 -2.74
N LEU A 36 -6.15 -3.87 -2.04
CA LEU A 36 -5.81 -2.45 -1.84
C LEU A 36 -5.42 -1.78 -3.17
N GLU A 37 -4.51 -2.41 -3.93
CA GLU A 37 -4.11 -1.91 -5.27
C GLU A 37 -5.32 -1.77 -6.20
N ARG A 38 -6.28 -2.70 -6.14
CA ARG A 38 -7.50 -2.68 -6.95
C ARG A 38 -8.62 -1.79 -6.40
N SER A 39 -8.41 -1.13 -5.26
CA SER A 39 -9.43 -0.30 -4.60
C SER A 39 -10.71 -1.06 -4.22
N VAL A 40 -10.58 -2.38 -3.99
CA VAL A 40 -11.68 -3.25 -3.54
C VAL A 40 -11.82 -3.22 -2.03
N ARG A 41 -10.75 -2.81 -1.32
CA ARG A 41 -10.69 -2.77 0.13
C ARG A 41 -10.16 -1.41 0.61
N ILE A 42 -10.77 -0.90 1.67
CA ILE A 42 -10.29 0.28 2.39
C ILE A 42 -9.16 -0.18 3.34
N PRO A 43 -7.98 0.47 3.31
CA PRO A 43 -6.88 0.15 4.22
C PRO A 43 -7.21 0.56 5.66
N THR A 44 -6.65 -0.15 6.63
CA THR A 44 -6.64 0.32 8.02
C THR A 44 -5.45 1.25 8.27
N SER A 45 -5.53 2.09 9.29
CA SER A 45 -4.43 3.00 9.67
C SER A 45 -3.11 2.25 9.89
N GLY A 46 -3.14 1.07 10.52
CA GLY A 46 -1.94 0.25 10.70
C GLY A 46 -1.39 -0.36 9.41
N GLN A 47 -2.22 -0.59 8.39
CA GLN A 47 -1.72 -1.01 7.08
C GLN A 47 -1.06 0.14 6.34
N ILE A 48 -1.65 1.34 6.42
CA ILE A 48 -1.09 2.58 5.85
C ILE A 48 0.31 2.81 6.45
N GLU A 49 0.42 2.87 7.78
CA GLU A 49 1.68 3.12 8.48
C GLU A 49 2.77 2.11 8.08
N ARG A 50 2.44 0.82 8.01
CA ARG A 50 3.40 -0.23 7.61
C ARG A 50 3.86 -0.08 6.16
N LEU A 51 2.96 0.27 5.25
CA LEU A 51 3.29 0.51 3.85
C LEU A 51 4.13 1.78 3.69
N GLU A 52 3.80 2.86 4.40
CA GLU A 52 4.59 4.09 4.41
C GLU A 52 6.02 3.83 4.90
N ASN A 53 6.14 3.10 6.02
CA ASN A 53 7.43 2.73 6.60
C ASN A 53 8.27 1.81 5.69
N LEU A 54 7.61 0.91 4.95
CA LEU A 54 8.27 0.02 3.99
C LEU A 54 8.81 0.79 2.80
N TYR A 55 7.96 1.61 2.17
CA TYR A 55 8.32 2.34 0.95
C TYR A 55 9.11 3.62 1.21
N LYS A 56 9.31 4.00 2.48
CA LYS A 56 10.01 5.24 2.88
C LYS A 56 9.39 6.49 2.26
N VAL A 57 8.07 6.49 2.12
CA VAL A 57 7.30 7.67 1.70
C VAL A 57 6.97 8.54 2.92
N ASN A 58 6.52 9.76 2.67
CA ASN A 58 6.19 10.69 3.75
C ASN A 58 5.06 10.12 4.61
N SER A 59 5.18 10.26 5.92
CA SER A 59 4.11 9.89 6.84
C SER A 59 2.86 10.70 6.53
N GLY A 60 1.73 10.01 6.38
CA GLY A 60 0.45 10.61 6.05
C GLY A 60 0.16 10.71 4.55
N GLU A 61 1.14 10.53 3.67
CA GLU A 61 0.92 10.57 2.22
C GLU A 61 -0.11 9.53 1.77
N LEU A 62 0.04 8.28 2.24
CA LEU A 62 -0.90 7.22 1.90
C LEU A 62 -2.20 7.36 2.69
N ALA A 63 -2.16 7.99 3.87
CA ALA A 63 -3.36 8.28 4.66
C ALA A 63 -4.27 9.30 3.95
N ASP A 64 -3.70 10.37 3.41
CA ASP A 64 -4.43 11.43 2.71
C ASP A 64 -5.10 10.88 1.43
N LEU A 65 -4.37 10.05 0.69
CA LEU A 65 -4.91 9.37 -0.49
C LEU A 65 -6.02 8.37 -0.11
N ALA A 66 -5.87 7.67 1.02
CA ALA A 66 -6.87 6.74 1.51
C ALA A 66 -8.14 7.43 2.07
N ALA A 67 -8.03 8.68 2.54
CA ALA A 67 -9.16 9.45 3.05
C ALA A 67 -10.14 9.88 1.94
N SER A 68 -9.73 9.75 0.67
CA SER A 68 -10.52 10.11 -0.51
C SER A 68 -11.16 8.88 -1.21
N LEU A 69 -11.18 7.72 -0.53
CA LEU A 69 -11.71 6.44 -1.02
C LEU A 69 -13.20 6.22 -0.78
#